data_AF-A0A0K1E512-F1
#
_entry.id   AF-A0A0K1E512-F1
#
_cell.length_a   1.000
_cell.length_b   1.000
_cell.length_c   1.000
_cell.angle_alpha   90.00
_cell.angle_beta   90.00
_cell.angle_gamma   90.00
#
_symmetry.space_group_name_H-M   'P 1'
#
loop_
_entity.id
_entity.type
_entity.pdbx_description
1 polymer ?
#
loop_
_entity_poly.entity_id
_entity_poly.type
_entity_poly.pdbx_seq_one_letter_code
_entity_poly.pdbx_strand_id
1 'polypeptide(L)'
;MPPDRTAIGPLRGELALHLGGSLAHTASALTTVPVAPAPAPTRGRGQAPPAPPAEDPAEHLARLMDLHGSVALARELENQAATPPALPLRGQRNGLGAASAMRAVVEDRLLELAGTVQKTFEEPFHRRNRVPGPREMFALLEQTGMLGPSRRISAGAVTAIWEPFGELVGRMFTRIRFEVQSLRQEIAPGLRAFGPESARLEQLDTMIGRATEKGRERVLGELAPALGRCFGQSLHVAVGALPDEVKPPELQGWFGDRGWVRGEMERMRRVVEAVFTHQTRRLVALVDAAGMPLAPYAG
;
A
#
# COMPACT_ATOMS: atom_id res chain seq x y z
N MET A 1 28.42 -16.23 52.61
CA MET A 1 28.02 -16.60 51.23
C MET A 1 26.91 -15.67 50.76
N PRO A 2 27.23 -14.62 50.00
CA PRO A 2 26.26 -13.85 49.22
C PRO A 2 26.21 -14.35 47.76
N PRO A 3 25.07 -14.26 47.05
CA PRO A 3 25.02 -14.58 45.64
C PRO A 3 25.48 -13.42 44.75
N ASP A 4 26.25 -13.80 43.74
CA ASP A 4 26.79 -13.00 42.64
C ASP A 4 25.72 -12.24 41.86
N ARG A 5 26.01 -10.96 41.58
CA ARG A 5 25.34 -10.15 40.57
C ARG A 5 26.18 -10.19 39.30
N THR A 6 25.83 -11.05 38.34
CA THR A 6 26.38 -11.00 36.98
C THR A 6 25.54 -10.09 36.09
N ALA A 7 26.27 -9.22 35.39
CA ALA A 7 25.80 -8.11 34.59
C ALA A 7 25.09 -8.55 33.30
N ILE A 8 24.00 -7.85 32.98
CA ILE A 8 23.34 -7.89 31.67
C ILE A 8 23.99 -6.79 30.81
N GLY A 9 24.85 -7.19 29.87
CA GLY A 9 25.34 -6.33 28.79
C GLY A 9 24.37 -6.32 27.60
N PRO A 10 24.31 -5.23 26.80
CA PRO A 10 23.30 -5.08 25.76
C PRO A 10 23.72 -5.78 24.46
N LEU A 11 22.91 -6.74 24.01
CA LEU A 11 22.95 -7.25 22.64
C LEU A 11 22.22 -6.26 21.72
N ARG A 12 22.95 -5.26 21.24
CA ARG A 12 22.57 -4.41 20.10
C ARG A 12 23.65 -4.55 19.03
N GLY A 13 23.39 -5.37 18.03
CA GLY A 13 24.23 -5.54 16.86
C GLY A 13 23.72 -6.74 16.06
N GLU A 14 23.71 -6.63 14.74
CA GLU A 14 23.40 -7.73 13.77
C GLU A 14 21.95 -7.94 13.32
N LEU A 15 21.21 -6.87 12.99
CA LEU A 15 20.07 -6.94 12.05
C LEU A 15 20.17 -5.96 10.87
N ALA A 16 21.34 -5.40 10.60
CA ALA A 16 21.51 -4.29 9.66
C ALA A 16 22.12 -4.65 8.28
N LEU A 17 22.13 -5.93 7.85
CA LEU A 17 22.93 -6.34 6.68
C LEU A 17 22.17 -6.85 5.44
N HIS A 18 20.84 -6.79 5.36
CA HIS A 18 20.11 -7.24 4.14
C HIS A 18 19.06 -6.29 3.55
N LEU A 19 19.08 -4.99 3.89
CA LEU A 19 18.15 -3.99 3.32
C LEU A 19 18.81 -2.98 2.36
N GLY A 20 19.90 -3.38 1.69
CA GLY A 20 20.63 -2.55 0.72
C GLY A 20 20.07 -2.57 -0.71
N GLY A 21 18.77 -2.86 -0.89
CA GLY A 21 18.12 -2.81 -2.20
C GLY A 21 17.47 -1.45 -2.41
N SER A 22 17.93 -0.67 -3.39
CA SER A 22 17.29 0.58 -3.82
C SER A 22 15.78 0.39 -3.95
N LEU A 23 14.98 1.32 -3.40
CA LEU A 23 13.53 1.33 -3.55
C LEU A 23 13.08 1.32 -5.03
N ALA A 24 13.94 1.75 -5.95
CA ALA A 24 13.72 1.62 -7.38
C ALA A 24 13.66 0.15 -7.86
N HIS A 25 14.40 -0.76 -7.22
CA HIS A 25 14.35 -2.20 -7.49
C HIS A 25 13.15 -2.90 -6.82
N THR A 26 12.75 -2.52 -5.61
CA THR A 26 11.52 -3.07 -5.01
C THR A 26 10.26 -2.52 -5.67
N ALA A 27 10.24 -1.25 -6.07
CA ALA A 27 9.17 -0.68 -6.88
C ALA A 27 9.12 -1.32 -8.28
N SER A 28 10.26 -1.62 -8.92
CA SER A 28 10.28 -2.30 -10.23
C SER A 28 9.91 -3.79 -10.11
N ALA A 29 10.30 -4.48 -9.04
CA ALA A 29 10.02 -5.90 -8.82
C ALA A 29 8.54 -6.21 -8.52
N LEU A 30 7.72 -5.21 -8.19
CA LEU A 30 6.28 -5.38 -7.98
C LEU A 30 5.43 -5.21 -9.27
N THR A 31 6.06 -5.04 -10.43
CA THR A 31 5.33 -4.67 -11.67
C THR A 31 4.93 -5.86 -12.56
N THR A 32 5.22 -7.10 -12.19
CA THR A 32 4.61 -8.26 -12.88
C THR A 32 4.45 -9.42 -11.91
N VAL A 33 3.22 -9.66 -11.43
CA VAL A 33 2.88 -10.96 -10.85
C VAL A 33 1.67 -11.53 -11.58
N PRO A 34 1.85 -12.64 -12.33
CA PRO A 34 0.74 -13.42 -12.83
C PRO A 34 -0.01 -14.02 -11.64
N VAL A 35 -1.33 -13.94 -11.67
CA VAL A 35 -2.19 -14.75 -10.82
C VAL A 35 -1.80 -16.21 -11.04
N ALA A 36 -1.24 -16.87 -10.03
CA ALA A 36 -0.93 -18.29 -10.11
C ALA A 36 -2.24 -19.05 -10.41
N PRO A 37 -2.31 -19.85 -11.48
CA PRO A 37 -3.50 -20.63 -11.76
C PRO A 37 -3.63 -21.74 -10.70
N ALA A 38 -4.87 -22.04 -10.34
CA ALA A 38 -5.21 -23.28 -9.65
C ALA A 38 -4.57 -24.49 -10.38
N PRO A 39 -4.25 -25.59 -9.69
CA PRO A 39 -3.68 -26.78 -10.33
C PRO A 39 -4.65 -27.27 -11.43
N ALA A 40 -4.23 -27.09 -12.69
CA ALA A 40 -5.05 -27.42 -13.85
C ALA A 40 -4.98 -28.92 -14.15
N PRO A 41 -6.11 -29.56 -14.50
CA PRO A 41 -6.06 -30.83 -15.20
C PRO A 41 -5.40 -30.63 -16.57
N THR A 42 -4.63 -31.63 -16.97
CA THR A 42 -3.75 -31.63 -18.13
C THR A 42 -4.53 -31.46 -19.45
N ARG A 43 -4.22 -30.39 -20.21
CA ARG A 43 -4.05 -30.29 -21.69
C ARG A 43 -4.65 -29.00 -22.28
N GLY A 44 -3.80 -28.30 -23.02
CA GLY A 44 -4.15 -27.17 -23.87
C GLY A 44 -3.16 -26.02 -23.70
N ARG A 45 -2.18 -25.89 -24.61
CA ARG A 45 -1.35 -24.68 -24.74
C ARG A 45 -2.27 -23.53 -25.15
N GLY A 46 -2.88 -22.86 -24.18
CA GLY A 46 -3.58 -21.60 -24.36
C GLY A 46 -2.56 -20.47 -24.46
N GLN A 47 -2.57 -19.77 -25.58
CA GLN A 47 -1.84 -18.52 -25.79
C GLN A 47 -2.25 -17.52 -24.70
N ALA A 48 -1.27 -16.91 -24.02
CA ALA A 48 -1.56 -15.89 -23.01
C ALA A 48 -2.44 -14.79 -23.65
N PRO A 49 -3.53 -14.35 -22.99
CA PRO A 49 -4.36 -13.29 -23.53
C PRO A 49 -3.51 -12.05 -23.82
N PRO A 50 -3.75 -11.33 -24.93
CA PRO A 50 -3.01 -10.12 -25.25
C PRO A 50 -3.13 -9.14 -24.09
N ALA A 51 -2.03 -8.45 -23.77
CA ALA A 51 -2.04 -7.40 -22.78
C ALA A 51 -3.17 -6.39 -23.14
N PRO A 52 -3.97 -5.96 -22.17
CA PRO A 52 -4.97 -4.93 -22.43
C PRO A 52 -4.26 -3.69 -23.01
N PRO A 53 -4.91 -2.96 -23.95
CA PRO A 53 -4.32 -1.76 -24.52
C PRO A 53 -3.97 -0.77 -23.40
N ALA A 54 -2.87 -0.05 -23.59
CA ALA A 54 -2.45 1.00 -22.66
C ALA A 54 -3.58 2.03 -22.55
N GLU A 55 -4.09 2.20 -21.33
CA GLU A 55 -5.17 3.12 -21.02
C GLU A 55 -4.71 4.57 -21.22
N ASP A 56 -5.53 5.41 -21.86
CA ASP A 56 -5.23 6.84 -22.03
C ASP A 56 -5.15 7.53 -20.66
N PRO A 57 -4.01 8.13 -20.27
CA PRO A 57 -3.86 8.84 -19.00
C PRO A 57 -4.92 9.93 -18.78
N ALA A 58 -5.35 10.60 -19.84
CA ALA A 58 -6.39 11.64 -19.74
C ALA A 58 -7.74 11.04 -19.38
N GLU A 59 -8.14 9.93 -20.00
CA GLU A 59 -9.36 9.21 -19.66
C GLU A 59 -9.32 8.60 -18.26
N HIS A 60 -8.15 8.14 -17.83
CA HIS A 60 -7.96 7.65 -16.46
C HIS A 60 -8.14 8.77 -15.43
N LEU A 61 -7.50 9.92 -15.63
CA LEU A 61 -7.67 11.09 -14.76
C LEU A 61 -9.12 11.59 -14.75
N ALA A 62 -9.79 11.63 -15.91
CA ALA A 62 -11.18 12.04 -16.01
C ALA A 62 -12.13 11.14 -15.21
N ARG A 63 -11.84 9.83 -15.11
CA ARG A 63 -12.61 8.91 -14.25
C ARG A 63 -12.36 9.10 -12.77
N LEU A 64 -11.17 9.55 -12.39
CA LEU A 64 -10.81 9.82 -11.00
C LEU A 64 -11.29 11.19 -10.50
N MET A 65 -11.44 12.16 -11.41
CA MET A 65 -11.93 13.50 -11.06
C MET A 65 -13.46 13.51 -10.99
N ASP A 66 -14.02 14.13 -9.95
CA ASP A 66 -15.44 14.48 -9.97
C ASP A 66 -15.64 15.85 -10.63
N LEU A 67 -16.89 16.17 -11.00
CA LEU A 67 -17.23 17.45 -11.66
C LEU A 67 -16.70 18.65 -10.86
N HIS A 68 -16.73 18.58 -9.54
CA HIS A 68 -16.23 19.63 -8.66
C HIS A 68 -14.71 19.77 -8.74
N GLY A 69 -13.98 18.65 -8.69
CA GLY A 69 -12.53 18.60 -8.85
C GLY A 69 -12.07 19.13 -10.21
N SER A 70 -12.80 18.81 -11.28
CA SER A 70 -12.52 19.32 -12.63
C SER A 70 -12.71 20.83 -12.74
N VAL A 71 -13.81 21.37 -12.20
CA VAL A 71 -14.06 22.82 -12.19
C VAL A 71 -13.05 23.55 -11.31
N ALA A 72 -12.71 23.00 -10.15
CA ALA A 72 -11.71 23.58 -9.25
C ALA A 72 -10.32 23.62 -9.91
N LEU A 73 -9.90 22.52 -10.56
CA LEU A 73 -8.65 22.47 -11.30
C LEU A 73 -8.63 23.49 -12.44
N ALA A 74 -9.70 23.57 -13.24
CA ALA A 74 -9.80 24.52 -14.35
C ALA A 74 -9.64 25.97 -13.88
N ARG A 75 -10.37 26.37 -12.82
CA ARG A 75 -10.27 27.72 -12.25
C ARG A 75 -8.87 28.04 -11.73
N GLU A 76 -8.25 27.09 -11.06
CA GLU A 76 -6.92 27.31 -10.49
C GLU A 76 -5.85 27.42 -11.59
N LEU A 77 -5.98 26.65 -12.68
CA LEU A 77 -5.13 26.78 -13.87
C LEU A 77 -5.34 28.13 -14.60
N GLU A 78 -6.59 28.59 -14.72
CA GLU A 78 -6.91 29.91 -15.29
C GLU A 78 -6.29 31.04 -14.45
N ASN A 79 -6.38 30.96 -13.12
CA ASN A 79 -5.76 31.93 -12.21
C ASN A 79 -4.23 31.93 -12.32
N GLN A 80 -3.61 30.75 -12.50
CA GLN A 80 -2.16 30.65 -12.70
C GLN A 80 -1.70 31.23 -14.04
N ALA A 81 -2.46 31.05 -15.12
CA ALA A 81 -2.14 31.63 -16.42
C ALA A 81 -2.10 33.16 -16.39
N ALA A 82 -2.84 33.78 -15.46
CA ALA A 82 -2.85 35.22 -15.24
C ALA A 82 -1.66 35.74 -14.38
N THR A 83 -0.88 34.86 -13.75
CA THR A 83 0.25 35.27 -12.89
C THR A 83 1.56 35.30 -13.69
N PRO A 84 2.23 36.46 -13.84
CA PRO A 84 3.46 36.54 -14.61
C PRO A 84 4.59 35.69 -13.98
N PRO A 85 5.41 35.01 -14.80
CA PRO A 85 6.48 34.16 -14.30
C PRO A 85 7.49 35.01 -13.51
N ALA A 86 7.76 34.60 -12.27
CA ALA A 86 8.79 35.24 -11.45
C ALA A 86 10.15 35.10 -12.16
N LEU A 87 10.88 36.21 -12.28
CA LEU A 87 12.23 36.20 -12.85
C LEU A 87 13.13 35.26 -12.04
N PRO A 88 13.95 34.43 -12.70
CA PRO A 88 14.85 33.53 -11.99
C PRO A 88 15.86 34.35 -11.17
N LEU A 89 15.96 34.04 -9.86
CA LEU A 89 17.05 34.57 -9.03
C LEU A 89 18.39 34.01 -9.56
N ARG A 90 19.24 34.90 -10.10
CA ARG A 90 20.62 34.57 -10.48
C ARG A 90 21.37 34.01 -9.27
N GLY A 91 21.67 32.70 -9.28
CA GLY A 91 22.47 32.06 -8.22
C GLY A 91 22.23 30.57 -7.99
N GLN A 92 21.20 29.95 -8.58
CA GLN A 92 20.88 28.53 -8.37
C GLN A 92 21.82 27.56 -9.12
N ARG A 93 23.07 27.43 -8.68
CA ARG A 93 24.00 26.38 -9.15
C ARG A 93 24.09 25.15 -8.23
N ASN A 94 23.41 25.17 -7.08
CA ASN A 94 23.44 24.08 -6.09
C ASN A 94 22.19 23.17 -6.10
N GLY A 95 21.32 23.28 -7.11
CA GLY A 95 20.01 22.59 -7.15
C GLY A 95 20.10 21.06 -7.17
N LEU A 96 21.06 20.49 -7.90
CA LEU A 96 21.21 19.03 -8.02
C LEU A 96 21.58 18.36 -6.69
N GLY A 97 22.49 18.96 -5.91
CA GLY A 97 22.89 18.45 -4.60
C GLY A 97 21.75 18.51 -3.59
N ALA A 98 20.98 19.61 -3.61
CA ALA A 98 19.82 19.77 -2.74
C ALA A 98 18.67 18.81 -3.11
N ALA A 99 18.43 18.57 -4.40
CA ALA A 99 17.46 17.58 -4.88
C ALA A 99 17.84 16.16 -4.47
N SER A 100 19.11 15.76 -4.63
CA SER A 100 19.58 14.46 -4.18
C SER A 100 19.46 14.28 -2.67
N ALA A 101 19.74 15.33 -1.88
CA ALA A 101 19.59 15.27 -0.43
C ALA A 101 18.12 15.13 -0.01
N MET A 102 17.21 15.89 -0.63
CA MET A 102 15.77 15.75 -0.35
C MET A 102 15.24 14.39 -0.79
N ARG A 103 15.69 13.85 -1.94
CA ARG A 103 15.36 12.50 -2.37
C ARG A 103 15.77 11.46 -1.35
N ALA A 104 16.99 11.55 -0.81
CA ALA A 104 17.46 10.63 0.22
C ALA A 104 16.60 10.69 1.49
N VAL A 105 16.19 11.88 1.94
CA VAL A 105 15.28 12.04 3.09
C VAL A 105 13.91 11.40 2.81
N VAL A 106 13.36 11.62 1.62
CA VAL A 106 12.08 11.00 1.23
C VAL A 106 12.21 9.47 1.19
N GLU A 107 13.25 8.94 0.56
CA GLU A 107 13.48 7.49 0.47
C GLU A 107 13.65 6.85 1.85
N ASP A 108 14.40 7.48 2.76
CA ASP A 108 14.58 7.00 4.13
C ASP A 108 13.25 6.93 4.90
N ARG A 109 12.42 7.98 4.83
CA ARG A 109 11.08 7.99 5.44
C ARG A 109 10.15 6.95 4.84
N LEU A 110 10.19 6.76 3.53
CA LEU A 110 9.41 5.74 2.86
C LEU A 110 9.87 4.33 3.25
N LEU A 111 11.17 4.11 3.44
CA LEU A 111 11.71 2.84 3.92
C LEU A 111 11.25 2.54 5.35
N GLU A 112 11.26 3.53 6.24
CA GLU A 112 10.72 3.41 7.60
C GLU A 112 9.24 2.99 7.60
N LEU A 113 8.43 3.63 6.75
CA LEU A 113 7.02 3.30 6.59
C LEU A 113 6.82 1.90 6.01
N ALA A 114 7.61 1.52 4.99
CA ALA A 114 7.58 0.18 4.40
C ALA A 114 7.91 -0.90 5.45
N GLY A 115 8.95 -0.70 6.26
CA GLY A 115 9.30 -1.60 7.36
C GLY A 115 8.18 -1.73 8.40
N THR A 116 7.44 -0.64 8.64
CA THR A 116 6.27 -0.68 9.53
C THR A 116 5.10 -1.47 8.95
N VAL A 117 4.83 -1.32 7.65
CA VAL A 117 3.82 -2.13 6.94
C VAL A 117 4.23 -3.60 6.99
N GLN A 118 5.47 -3.92 6.63
CA GLN A 118 6.00 -5.28 6.65
C GLN A 118 5.86 -5.93 8.04
N LYS A 119 6.35 -5.25 9.09
CA LYS A 119 6.28 -5.77 10.47
C LYS A 119 4.85 -6.05 10.94
N THR A 120 3.89 -5.26 10.47
CA THR A 120 2.46 -5.49 10.78
C THR A 120 1.97 -6.85 10.28
N PHE A 121 2.42 -7.27 9.09
CA PHE A 121 2.04 -8.53 8.46
C PHE A 121 2.96 -9.71 8.80
N GLU A 122 4.17 -9.46 9.32
CA GLU A 122 5.02 -10.50 9.89
C GLU A 122 4.43 -11.06 11.19
N GLU A 123 3.90 -10.16 12.04
CA GLU A 123 3.26 -10.47 13.32
C GLU A 123 1.76 -10.10 13.32
N PRO A 124 0.93 -10.66 12.43
CA PRO A 124 -0.44 -10.20 12.22
C PRO A 124 -1.34 -10.44 13.43
N PHE A 125 -1.05 -11.48 14.21
CA PHE A 125 -1.85 -11.90 15.38
C PHE A 125 -1.41 -11.23 16.69
N HIS A 126 -0.53 -10.23 16.63
CA HIS A 126 -0.18 -9.45 17.82
C HIS A 126 -1.43 -8.69 18.31
N ARG A 127 -1.67 -8.66 19.63
CA ARG A 127 -2.86 -8.05 20.26
C ARG A 127 -3.26 -6.66 19.75
N ARG A 128 -2.29 -5.83 19.36
CA ARG A 128 -2.51 -4.48 18.80
C ARG A 128 -3.27 -4.49 17.46
N ASN A 129 -3.09 -5.54 16.67
CA ASN A 129 -3.69 -5.69 15.35
C ASN A 129 -5.13 -6.21 15.45
N ARG A 130 -5.53 -6.78 16.59
CA ARG A 130 -6.90 -7.29 16.85
C ARG A 130 -7.39 -8.35 15.85
N VAL A 131 -6.49 -9.02 15.15
CA VAL A 131 -6.82 -10.18 14.30
C VAL A 131 -6.98 -11.41 15.20
N PRO A 132 -8.01 -12.25 15.01
CA PRO A 132 -8.23 -13.44 15.82
C PRO A 132 -7.06 -14.42 15.66
N GLY A 133 -6.60 -14.99 16.78
CA GLY A 133 -5.70 -16.13 16.79
C GLY A 133 -6.45 -17.45 16.61
N PRO A 134 -5.78 -18.61 16.74
CA PRO A 134 -6.39 -19.92 16.52
C PRO A 134 -7.61 -20.19 17.42
N ARG A 135 -7.53 -19.82 18.69
CA ARG A 135 -8.62 -20.05 19.66
C ARG A 135 -9.81 -19.12 19.40
N GLU A 136 -9.54 -17.85 19.12
CA GLU A 136 -10.58 -16.88 18.79
C GLU A 136 -11.27 -17.24 17.47
N MET A 137 -10.52 -17.71 16.48
CA MET A 137 -11.06 -18.18 15.19
C MET A 137 -11.95 -19.41 15.37
N PHE A 138 -11.56 -20.37 16.21
CA PHE A 138 -12.42 -21.51 16.54
C PHE A 138 -13.77 -21.05 17.11
N ALA A 139 -13.73 -20.16 18.10
CA ALA A 139 -14.94 -19.63 18.73
C ALA A 139 -15.82 -18.86 17.73
N LEU A 140 -15.21 -18.08 16.81
CA LEU A 140 -15.95 -17.38 15.76
C LEU A 140 -16.64 -18.35 14.79
N LEU A 141 -15.94 -19.41 14.35
CA LEU A 141 -16.51 -20.43 13.47
C LEU A 141 -17.64 -21.21 14.16
N GLU A 142 -17.51 -21.48 15.46
CA GLU A 142 -18.54 -22.12 16.27
C GLU A 142 -19.78 -21.22 16.40
N GLN A 143 -19.59 -19.96 16.82
CA GLN A 143 -20.67 -18.98 17.00
C GLN A 143 -21.42 -18.68 15.71
N THR A 144 -20.74 -18.74 14.57
CA THR A 144 -21.34 -18.50 13.25
C THR A 144 -21.95 -19.75 12.61
N GLY A 145 -21.90 -20.91 13.28
CA GLY A 145 -22.46 -22.16 12.78
C GLY A 145 -21.70 -22.76 11.58
N MET A 146 -20.42 -22.40 11.44
CA MET A 146 -19.54 -22.89 10.38
C MET A 146 -18.80 -24.18 10.75
N LEU A 147 -18.97 -24.66 11.99
CA LEU A 147 -18.49 -25.96 12.44
C LEU A 147 -19.64 -26.98 12.52
N GLY A 148 -19.29 -28.27 12.46
CA GLY A 148 -20.22 -29.39 12.64
C GLY A 148 -20.82 -29.96 11.35
N PRO A 149 -21.63 -31.04 11.47
CA PRO A 149 -22.14 -31.81 10.34
C PRO A 149 -23.20 -31.07 9.51
N SER A 150 -23.81 -30.02 10.07
CA SER A 150 -24.77 -29.15 9.37
C SER A 150 -24.20 -27.75 9.12
N ARG A 151 -22.88 -27.64 8.90
CA ARG A 151 -22.20 -26.35 8.67
C ARG A 151 -22.90 -25.54 7.58
N ARG A 152 -23.28 -24.29 7.90
CA ARG A 152 -23.89 -23.35 6.96
C ARG A 152 -23.03 -22.11 6.83
N ILE A 153 -22.48 -21.92 5.64
CA ILE A 153 -21.67 -20.76 5.31
C ILE A 153 -22.59 -19.66 4.79
N SER A 154 -23.04 -18.79 5.69
CA SER A 154 -23.86 -17.63 5.33
C SER A 154 -22.99 -16.41 5.01
N ALA A 155 -23.52 -15.47 4.22
CA ALA A 155 -22.82 -14.22 3.95
C ALA A 155 -22.51 -13.43 5.24
N GLY A 156 -23.42 -13.42 6.21
CA GLY A 156 -23.22 -12.76 7.51
C GLY A 156 -22.09 -13.39 8.33
N ALA A 157 -21.99 -14.73 8.32
CA ALA A 157 -20.88 -15.44 8.98
C ALA A 157 -19.53 -15.08 8.36
N VAL A 158 -19.45 -15.06 7.03
CA VAL A 158 -18.25 -14.64 6.30
C VAL A 158 -17.87 -13.20 6.67
N THR A 159 -18.83 -12.29 6.70
CA THR A 159 -18.59 -10.89 7.09
C THR A 159 -18.06 -10.77 8.52
N ALA A 160 -18.63 -11.51 9.48
CA ALA A 160 -18.16 -11.49 10.86
C ALA A 160 -16.72 -12.01 11.02
N ILE A 161 -16.35 -13.05 10.26
CA ILE A 161 -14.98 -13.59 10.27
C ILE A 161 -14.01 -12.64 9.54
N TRP A 162 -14.46 -11.99 8.47
CA TRP A 162 -13.66 -11.05 7.69
C TRP A 162 -13.38 -9.73 8.42
N GLU A 163 -14.33 -9.22 9.20
CA GLU A 163 -14.28 -7.88 9.80
C GLU A 163 -12.91 -7.53 10.43
N PRO A 164 -12.31 -8.35 11.32
CA PRO A 164 -11.03 -8.00 11.94
C PRO A 164 -9.88 -7.86 10.92
N PHE A 165 -9.90 -8.64 9.85
CA PHE A 165 -8.92 -8.57 8.76
C PHE A 165 -9.16 -7.33 7.89
N GLY A 166 -10.42 -7.05 7.57
CA GLY A 166 -10.84 -5.85 6.86
C GLY A 166 -10.45 -4.58 7.59
N GLU A 167 -10.63 -4.53 8.92
CA GLU A 167 -10.20 -3.41 9.76
C GLU A 167 -8.69 -3.22 9.77
N LEU A 168 -7.91 -4.31 9.81
CA LEU A 168 -6.44 -4.23 9.71
C LEU A 168 -6.02 -3.58 8.38
N VAL A 169 -6.55 -4.08 7.27
CA VAL A 169 -6.25 -3.56 5.93
C VAL A 169 -6.69 -2.10 5.79
N GLY A 170 -7.91 -1.76 6.24
CA GLY A 170 -8.43 -0.40 6.22
C GLY A 170 -7.56 0.58 7.02
N ARG A 171 -7.12 0.19 8.23
CA ARG A 171 -6.18 1.00 9.02
C ARG A 171 -4.84 1.20 8.31
N MET A 172 -4.33 0.18 7.62
CA MET A 172 -3.08 0.31 6.85
C MET A 172 -3.25 1.26 5.67
N PHE A 173 -4.35 1.19 4.90
CA PHE A 173 -4.62 2.14 3.82
C PHE A 173 -4.71 3.58 4.35
N THR A 174 -5.45 3.81 5.43
CA THR A 174 -5.56 5.13 6.05
C THR A 174 -4.21 5.65 6.52
N ARG A 175 -3.41 4.81 7.18
CA ARG A 175 -2.08 5.17 7.64
C ARG A 175 -1.16 5.54 6.49
N ILE A 176 -1.06 4.69 5.46
CA ILE A 176 -0.21 4.95 4.28
C ILE A 176 -0.55 6.31 3.67
N ARG A 177 -1.84 6.58 3.45
CA ARG A 177 -2.31 7.86 2.90
C ARG A 177 -1.89 9.03 3.78
N PHE A 178 -2.14 8.94 5.09
CA PHE A 178 -1.81 9.99 6.04
C PHE A 178 -0.32 10.30 6.05
N GLU A 179 0.52 9.27 6.11
CA GLU A 179 1.99 9.42 6.19
C GLU A 179 2.56 9.98 4.88
N VAL A 180 2.11 9.47 3.72
CA VAL A 180 2.55 10.00 2.40
C VAL A 180 2.09 11.45 2.21
N GLN A 181 0.87 11.78 2.62
CA GLN A 181 0.36 13.16 2.53
C GLN A 181 1.10 14.10 3.49
N SER A 182 1.44 13.62 4.70
CA SER A 182 2.23 14.38 5.67
C SER A 182 3.64 14.64 5.14
N LEU A 183 4.31 13.60 4.61
CA LEU A 183 5.63 13.73 3.99
C LEU A 183 5.59 14.69 2.79
N ARG A 184 4.54 14.64 1.97
CA ARG A 184 4.32 15.60 0.88
C ARG A 184 4.24 17.04 1.37
N GLN A 185 3.52 17.29 2.46
CA GLN A 185 3.41 18.63 3.05
C GLN A 185 4.76 19.10 3.64
N GLU A 186 5.52 18.19 4.25
CA GLU A 186 6.84 18.45 4.80
C GLU A 186 7.85 18.88 3.72
N ILE A 187 7.86 18.21 2.56
CA ILE A 187 8.82 18.52 1.49
C ILE A 187 8.40 19.69 0.59
N ALA A 188 7.13 20.10 0.59
CA ALA A 188 6.62 21.14 -0.32
C ALA A 188 7.38 22.49 -0.23
N PRO A 189 7.77 23.01 0.96
CA PRO A 189 8.64 24.19 1.04
C PRO A 189 10.01 23.98 0.37
N GLY A 190 10.61 22.79 0.53
CA GLY A 190 11.88 22.43 -0.08
C GLY A 190 11.80 22.38 -1.61
N LEU A 191 10.74 21.79 -2.15
CA LEU A 191 10.48 21.75 -3.59
C LEU A 191 10.32 23.15 -4.18
N ARG A 192 9.61 24.04 -3.49
CA ARG A 192 9.44 25.44 -3.92
C ARG A 192 10.75 26.24 -3.88
N ALA A 193 11.67 25.88 -2.99
CA ALA A 193 12.98 26.53 -2.89
C ALA A 193 13.92 26.19 -4.07
N PHE A 194 13.61 25.13 -4.85
CA PHE A 194 14.37 24.78 -6.06
C PHE A 194 14.16 25.73 -7.22
N GLY A 195 13.11 26.56 -7.19
CA GLY A 195 12.89 27.60 -8.19
C GLY A 195 11.42 27.70 -8.60
N PRO A 196 11.11 28.68 -9.47
CA PRO A 196 9.73 28.95 -9.90
C PRO A 196 9.11 27.77 -10.67
N GLU A 197 9.90 27.03 -11.44
CA GLU A 197 9.43 25.86 -12.20
C GLU A 197 9.07 24.70 -11.27
N SER A 198 9.94 24.35 -10.33
CA SER A 198 9.68 23.32 -9.31
C SER A 198 8.50 23.72 -8.41
N ALA A 199 8.37 25.00 -8.07
CA ALA A 199 7.22 25.52 -7.34
C ALA A 199 5.92 25.35 -8.12
N ARG A 200 5.93 25.65 -9.43
CA ARG A 200 4.77 25.44 -10.31
C ARG A 200 4.40 23.96 -10.41
N LEU A 201 5.40 23.08 -10.55
CA LEU A 201 5.18 21.63 -10.60
C LEU A 201 4.55 21.11 -9.30
N GLU A 202 5.06 21.53 -8.14
CA GLU A 202 4.49 21.20 -6.84
C GLU A 202 3.02 21.67 -6.73
N GLN A 203 2.74 22.90 -7.16
CA GLN A 203 1.36 23.42 -7.19
C GLN A 203 0.46 22.60 -8.11
N LEU A 204 0.90 22.28 -9.33
CA LEU A 204 0.16 21.42 -10.27
C LEU A 204 -0.15 20.07 -9.66
N ASP A 205 0.85 19.42 -9.04
CA ASP A 205 0.63 18.16 -8.34
C ASP A 205 -0.35 18.35 -7.17
N THR A 206 -0.27 19.44 -6.41
CA THR A 206 -1.22 19.75 -5.33
C THR A 206 -2.65 19.87 -5.84
N MET A 207 -2.86 20.58 -6.94
CA MET A 207 -4.18 20.74 -7.55
C MET A 207 -4.74 19.42 -8.07
N ILE A 208 -3.95 18.66 -8.86
CA ILE A 208 -4.35 17.34 -9.36
C ILE A 208 -4.64 16.40 -8.18
N GLY A 209 -3.81 16.48 -7.13
CA GLY A 209 -3.98 15.71 -5.91
C GLY A 209 -5.35 15.95 -5.27
N ARG A 210 -5.73 17.22 -5.08
CA ARG A 210 -7.04 17.60 -4.53
C ARG A 210 -8.19 17.19 -5.45
N ALA A 211 -8.05 17.43 -6.75
CA ALA A 211 -9.11 17.15 -7.73
C ALA A 211 -9.42 15.66 -7.87
N THR A 212 -8.45 14.78 -7.63
CA THR A 212 -8.59 13.32 -7.73
C THR A 212 -8.81 12.62 -6.38
N GLU A 213 -8.80 13.36 -5.26
CA GLU A 213 -8.78 12.76 -3.92
C GLU A 213 -9.98 11.85 -3.69
N LYS A 214 -11.18 12.34 -3.95
CA LYS A 214 -12.43 11.58 -3.76
C LYS A 214 -12.51 10.33 -4.66
N GLY A 215 -12.01 10.41 -5.89
CA GLY A 215 -11.94 9.26 -6.78
C GLY A 215 -10.99 8.19 -6.24
N ARG A 216 -9.82 8.59 -5.76
CA ARG A 216 -8.87 7.68 -5.09
C ARG A 216 -9.47 7.08 -3.82
N GLU A 217 -10.16 7.88 -3.01
CA GLU A 217 -10.85 7.40 -1.81
C GLU A 217 -11.89 6.35 -2.13
N ARG A 218 -12.69 6.56 -3.18
CA ARG A 218 -13.66 5.56 -3.66
C ARG A 218 -12.94 4.27 -4.08
N VAL A 219 -11.93 4.35 -4.94
CA VAL A 219 -11.19 3.17 -5.42
C VAL A 219 -10.59 2.38 -4.25
N LEU A 220 -9.92 3.07 -3.31
CA LEU A 220 -9.36 2.42 -2.12
C LEU A 220 -10.45 1.86 -1.19
N GLY A 221 -11.57 2.55 -1.06
CA GLY A 221 -12.74 2.10 -0.30
C GLY A 221 -13.39 0.83 -0.87
N GLU A 222 -13.24 0.59 -2.18
CA GLU A 222 -13.74 -0.62 -2.85
C GLU A 222 -12.79 -1.83 -2.72
N LEU A 223 -11.50 -1.60 -2.44
CA LEU A 223 -10.51 -2.68 -2.31
C LEU A 223 -10.78 -3.60 -1.11
N ALA A 224 -11.09 -3.04 0.07
CA ALA A 224 -11.33 -3.86 1.25
C ALA A 224 -12.58 -4.75 1.11
N PRO A 225 -13.73 -4.26 0.61
CA PRO A 225 -14.86 -5.12 0.24
C PRO A 225 -14.53 -6.16 -0.83
N ALA A 226 -13.71 -5.82 -1.85
CA ALA A 226 -13.29 -6.78 -2.86
C ALA A 226 -12.44 -7.91 -2.27
N LEU A 227 -11.48 -7.56 -1.40
CA LEU A 227 -10.70 -8.53 -0.63
C LEU A 227 -11.60 -9.41 0.25
N GLY A 228 -12.61 -8.83 0.90
CA GLY A 228 -13.58 -9.59 1.71
C GLY A 228 -14.37 -10.63 0.90
N ARG A 229 -14.73 -10.32 -0.36
CA ARG A 229 -15.37 -11.30 -1.26
C ARG A 229 -14.42 -12.45 -1.61
N CYS A 230 -13.17 -12.15 -1.95
CA CYS A 230 -12.15 -13.16 -2.25
C CYS A 230 -11.85 -14.04 -1.02
N PHE A 231 -11.73 -13.41 0.15
CA PHE A 231 -11.56 -14.08 1.43
C PHE A 231 -12.73 -15.03 1.70
N GLY A 232 -13.98 -14.58 1.51
CA GLY A 232 -15.16 -15.41 1.71
C GLY A 232 -15.20 -16.65 0.82
N GLN A 233 -14.81 -16.51 -0.45
CA GLN A 233 -14.68 -17.65 -1.36
C GLN A 233 -13.62 -18.64 -0.87
N SER A 234 -12.46 -18.15 -0.43
CA SER A 234 -11.39 -19.01 0.06
C SER A 234 -11.73 -19.66 1.41
N LEU A 235 -12.40 -18.94 2.30
CA LEU A 235 -12.91 -19.43 3.58
C LEU A 235 -13.91 -20.58 3.36
N HIS A 236 -14.78 -20.46 2.36
CA HIS A 236 -15.73 -21.52 2.03
C HIS A 236 -15.01 -22.83 1.68
N VAL A 237 -13.94 -22.75 0.90
CA VAL A 237 -13.09 -23.91 0.55
C VAL A 237 -12.36 -24.45 1.78
N ALA A 238 -11.77 -23.57 2.59
CA ALA A 238 -11.01 -23.96 3.79
C ALA A 238 -11.88 -24.67 4.83
N VAL A 239 -13.08 -24.14 5.10
CA VAL A 239 -14.06 -24.74 6.01
C VAL A 239 -14.63 -26.03 5.43
N GLY A 240 -14.84 -26.09 4.11
CA GLY A 240 -15.28 -27.31 3.43
C GLY A 240 -14.31 -28.48 3.58
N ALA A 241 -13.01 -28.20 3.72
CA ALA A 241 -11.95 -29.19 3.89
C ALA A 241 -11.74 -29.65 5.35
N LEU A 242 -12.46 -29.08 6.32
CA LEU A 242 -12.41 -29.53 7.71
C LEU A 242 -13.19 -30.84 7.90
N PRO A 243 -12.78 -31.69 8.86
CA PRO A 243 -13.58 -32.84 9.26
C PRO A 243 -14.91 -32.40 9.88
N ASP A 244 -15.88 -33.31 9.97
CA ASP A 244 -17.21 -32.98 10.52
C ASP A 244 -17.15 -32.69 12.03
N GLU A 245 -16.25 -33.37 12.75
CA GLU A 245 -15.93 -33.09 14.15
C GLU A 245 -14.61 -32.32 14.24
N VAL A 246 -14.70 -30.99 14.21
CA VAL A 246 -13.51 -30.12 14.27
C VAL A 246 -13.02 -29.95 15.69
N LYS A 247 -11.74 -30.22 15.93
CA LYS A 247 -11.08 -29.96 17.23
C LYS A 247 -10.20 -28.70 17.15
N PRO A 248 -10.03 -27.95 18.25
CA PRO A 248 -9.20 -26.74 18.25
C PRO A 248 -7.77 -26.90 17.67
N PRO A 249 -7.05 -28.02 17.87
CA PRO A 249 -5.74 -28.23 17.27
C PRO A 249 -5.75 -28.29 15.74
N GLU A 250 -6.87 -28.65 15.12
CA GLU A 250 -6.98 -28.78 13.66
C GLU A 250 -6.95 -27.40 12.98
N LEU A 251 -7.48 -26.37 13.64
CA LEU A 251 -7.37 -25.00 13.17
C LEU A 251 -5.96 -24.41 13.39
N GLN A 252 -5.15 -24.95 14.29
CA GLN A 252 -3.78 -24.48 14.50
C GLN A 252 -2.96 -24.51 13.18
N GLY A 253 -3.22 -25.53 12.33
CA GLY A 253 -2.57 -25.67 11.03
C GLY A 253 -2.89 -24.53 10.06
N TRP A 254 -4.04 -23.86 10.19
CA TRP A 254 -4.38 -22.69 9.37
C TRP A 254 -3.48 -21.48 9.63
N PHE A 255 -2.87 -21.41 10.81
CA PHE A 255 -2.02 -20.30 11.26
C PHE A 255 -0.53 -20.57 11.08
N GLY A 256 -0.14 -21.80 10.70
CA GLY A 256 1.24 -22.12 10.36
C GLY A 256 1.72 -21.41 9.09
N ASP A 257 3.01 -21.50 8.78
CA ASP A 257 3.64 -20.78 7.66
C ASP A 257 2.99 -21.06 6.29
N ARG A 258 2.48 -22.28 6.11
CA ARG A 258 1.74 -22.71 4.90
C ARG A 258 0.23 -22.82 5.12
N GLY A 259 -0.25 -22.32 6.26
CA GLY A 259 -1.64 -22.35 6.63
C GLY A 259 -2.48 -21.36 5.80
N TRP A 260 -3.77 -21.68 5.68
CA TRP A 260 -4.70 -20.87 4.89
C TRP A 260 -4.77 -19.40 5.35
N VAL A 261 -4.89 -19.15 6.67
CA VAL A 261 -4.95 -17.79 7.23
C VAL A 261 -3.66 -17.03 6.93
N ARG A 262 -2.49 -17.68 7.04
CA ARG A 262 -1.21 -17.05 6.69
C ARG A 262 -1.16 -16.69 5.20
N GLY A 263 -1.67 -17.56 4.33
CA GLY A 263 -1.81 -17.29 2.90
C GLY A 263 -2.74 -16.11 2.60
N GLU A 264 -3.86 -15.95 3.33
CA GLU A 264 -4.72 -14.77 3.23
C GLU A 264 -4.03 -13.49 3.73
N MET A 265 -3.33 -13.54 4.87
CA MET A 265 -2.56 -12.40 5.36
C MET A 265 -1.51 -11.93 4.36
N GLU A 266 -0.84 -12.87 3.70
CA GLU A 266 0.13 -12.60 2.65
C GLU A 266 -0.52 -11.96 1.40
N ARG A 267 -1.71 -12.42 0.99
CA ARG A 267 -2.48 -11.78 -0.09
C ARG A 267 -2.83 -10.34 0.27
N MET A 268 -3.31 -10.10 1.49
CA MET A 268 -3.63 -8.75 1.98
C MET A 268 -2.39 -7.86 2.03
N ARG A 269 -1.25 -8.38 2.53
CA ARG A 269 0.04 -7.68 2.55
C ARG A 269 0.40 -7.15 1.16
N ARG A 270 0.33 -8.00 0.13
CA ARG A 270 0.64 -7.61 -1.25
C ARG A 270 -0.25 -6.48 -1.77
N VAL A 271 -1.54 -6.50 -1.45
CA VAL A 271 -2.45 -5.41 -1.84
C VAL A 271 -2.10 -4.12 -1.11
N VAL A 272 -1.79 -4.19 0.19
CA VAL A 272 -1.31 -3.03 0.96
C VAL A 272 -0.01 -2.47 0.39
N GLU A 273 0.93 -3.34 0.02
CA GLU A 273 2.19 -2.95 -0.61
C GLU A 273 2.01 -2.35 -2.00
N ALA A 274 1.05 -2.85 -2.79
CA ALA A 274 0.72 -2.26 -4.07
C ALA A 274 0.14 -0.84 -3.91
N VAL A 275 -0.75 -0.64 -2.93
CA VAL A 275 -1.28 0.68 -2.59
C VAL A 275 -0.16 1.60 -2.11
N PHE A 276 0.69 1.13 -1.20
CA PHE A 276 1.88 1.86 -0.74
C PHE A 276 2.76 2.30 -1.92
N THR A 277 3.16 1.36 -2.77
CA THR A 277 3.99 1.60 -3.95
C THR A 277 3.36 2.63 -4.89
N HIS A 278 2.05 2.54 -5.13
CA HIS A 278 1.35 3.50 -5.97
C HIS A 278 1.38 4.92 -5.38
N GLN A 279 1.13 5.06 -4.08
CA GLN A 279 1.15 6.37 -3.40
C GLN A 279 2.55 6.98 -3.37
N THR A 280 3.59 6.17 -3.17
CA THR A 280 4.97 6.66 -3.03
C THR A 280 5.64 7.00 -4.36
N ARG A 281 5.35 6.24 -5.44
CA ARG A 281 5.87 6.51 -6.78
C ARG A 281 5.60 7.94 -7.23
N ARG A 282 4.40 8.46 -6.94
CA ARG A 282 4.02 9.84 -7.26
C ARG A 282 4.91 10.86 -6.55
N LEU A 283 5.17 10.64 -5.25
CA LEU A 283 5.99 11.54 -4.45
C LEU A 283 7.45 11.55 -4.91
N VAL A 284 8.02 10.38 -5.19
CA VAL A 284 9.39 10.25 -5.71
C VAL A 284 9.50 10.91 -7.08
N ALA A 285 8.54 10.67 -7.98
CA ALA A 285 8.52 11.30 -9.30
C ALA A 285 8.46 12.84 -9.21
N LEU A 286 7.73 13.40 -8.24
CA LEU A 286 7.68 14.84 -8.02
C LEU A 286 9.04 15.39 -7.59
N VAL A 287 9.73 14.73 -6.65
CA VAL A 287 11.07 15.14 -6.20
C VAL A 287 12.08 15.07 -7.33
N ASP A 288 12.04 13.98 -8.11
CA ASP A 288 12.94 13.77 -9.25
C ASP A 288 12.74 14.84 -10.31
N ALA A 289 11.49 15.09 -10.71
CA ALA A 289 11.16 16.10 -11.70
C ALA A 289 11.49 17.53 -11.22
N ALA A 290 11.30 17.82 -9.94
CA ALA A 290 11.65 19.12 -9.35
C ALA A 290 13.17 19.37 -9.29
N GLY A 291 13.98 18.31 -9.28
CA GLY A 291 15.45 18.37 -9.29
C GLY A 291 16.08 18.39 -10.68
N MET A 292 15.32 18.09 -11.73
CA MET A 292 15.81 18.14 -13.11
C MET A 292 15.82 19.57 -13.63
N PRO A 293 16.92 20.06 -14.23
CA PRO A 293 16.87 21.30 -14.99
C PRO A 293 15.93 21.09 -16.18
N LEU A 294 14.84 21.86 -16.26
CA LEU A 294 14.00 21.83 -17.46
C LEU A 294 14.85 22.32 -18.63
N ALA A 295 14.94 21.50 -19.67
CA ALA A 295 15.57 21.93 -20.91
C ALA A 295 14.88 23.23 -21.36
N PRO A 296 15.64 24.29 -21.72
CA PRO A 296 15.02 25.51 -22.20
C PRO A 296 14.15 25.13 -23.39
N TYR A 297 12.85 25.41 -23.29
CA TYR A 297 11.94 25.32 -24.43
C TYR A 297 12.55 26.21 -25.53
N ALA A 298 13.09 25.59 -26.57
CA ALA A 298 13.48 26.28 -27.78
C ALA A 298 12.16 26.72 -28.45
N GLY A 299 11.75 27.95 -28.13
CA GLY A 299 10.64 28.64 -28.80
C GLY A 299 11.01 29.07 -30.21
#